data_AF-A0A4Y2U0I1-F1
#
_entry.id   AF-A0A4Y2U0I1-F1
#
_cell.length_a   1.000
_cell.length_b   1.000
_cell.length_c   1.000
_cell.angle_alpha   90.00
_cell.angle_beta   90.00
_cell.angle_gamma   90.00
#
_symmetry.space_group_name_H-M   'P 1'
#
loop_
_entity.id
_entity.type
_entity.pdbx_description
1 polymer ?
#
loop_
_entity_poly.entity_id
_entity_poly.type
_entity_poly.pdbx_seq_one_letter_code
_entity_poly.pdbx_strand_id
1 'polypeptide(L)'
;MEGCHPPRGLNFNGNMADNWRRFKQLFEIYLIASGNEVKSSEVKVAILLNAAGEEAVEVFNTFNLSAEDRKDFDKVVNHFEKFTTPKRNVVVERFIFNQRCQEEGETFDVFVMDLKKLVKSCEFGDQSDSVVRDRIVLGVGDASLQERMLRESDLSLERAIDLGKTAELSKIRAQTVQGQNVDFVGRRSGAQKPLSSREAKPLSVVSAPYDRAAVTNDFSWFIALILKKGLDLRDFILSKSVTVSLRLTILLFFTILVKFTVGFEIYNFNFKIRYILDTIFITYFQYLFIYIL
;
A
#
# COMPACT_ATOMS: atom_id res chain seq x y z
N MET A 1 0.66 -44.52 -15.64
CA MET A 1 0.80 -43.36 -14.74
C MET A 1 0.29 -42.14 -15.49
N GLU A 2 -1.02 -41.96 -15.51
CA GLU A 2 -1.64 -40.69 -15.88
C GLU A 2 -1.70 -39.85 -14.61
N GLY A 3 -1.18 -38.61 -14.61
CA GLY A 3 -1.48 -37.71 -13.49
C GLY A 3 -0.53 -36.53 -13.24
N CYS A 4 0.67 -36.49 -13.83
CA CYS A 4 1.57 -35.35 -13.65
C CYS A 4 1.61 -34.50 -14.93
N HIS A 5 1.02 -33.31 -14.87
CA HIS A 5 1.01 -32.36 -15.98
C HIS A 5 1.99 -31.22 -15.71
N PRO A 6 2.68 -30.71 -16.75
CA PRO A 6 3.50 -29.53 -16.59
C PRO A 6 2.66 -28.33 -16.11
N PRO A 7 3.27 -27.35 -15.43
CA PRO A 7 2.59 -26.12 -15.07
C PRO A 7 2.03 -25.43 -16.33
N ARG A 8 0.99 -24.62 -16.14
CA ARG A 8 0.58 -23.67 -17.18
C ARG A 8 1.75 -22.73 -17.46
N GLY A 9 1.92 -22.36 -18.73
CA GLY A 9 3.02 -21.52 -19.20
C GLY A 9 3.23 -20.26 -18.36
N LEU A 10 4.47 -19.75 -18.36
CA LEU A 10 4.86 -18.58 -17.61
C LEU A 10 4.11 -17.35 -18.15
N ASN A 11 3.44 -16.63 -17.26
CA ASN A 11 2.71 -15.42 -17.60
C ASN A 11 3.57 -14.18 -17.34
N PHE A 12 3.87 -13.41 -18.39
CA PHE A 12 4.65 -12.18 -18.30
C PHE A 12 3.78 -10.92 -18.07
N ASN A 13 2.46 -11.04 -17.98
CA ASN A 13 1.58 -9.92 -17.70
C ASN A 13 1.41 -9.65 -16.20
N GLY A 14 1.33 -8.38 -15.82
CA GLY A 14 1.14 -7.96 -14.43
C GLY A 14 2.40 -8.11 -13.59
N ASN A 15 2.29 -8.73 -12.41
CA ASN A 15 3.44 -8.92 -11.52
C ASN A 15 4.28 -10.13 -11.97
N MET A 16 5.24 -9.86 -12.86
CA MET A 16 6.16 -10.87 -13.41
C MET A 16 6.91 -11.66 -12.33
N ALA A 17 7.33 -11.02 -11.24
CA ALA A 17 8.09 -11.65 -10.16
C ALA A 17 7.26 -12.70 -9.43
N ASP A 18 6.00 -12.38 -9.10
CA ASP A 18 5.08 -13.32 -8.46
C ASP A 18 4.68 -14.45 -9.41
N ASN A 19 4.46 -14.14 -10.69
CA ASN A 19 4.16 -15.14 -11.71
C ASN A 19 5.32 -16.14 -11.88
N TRP A 20 6.57 -15.65 -11.95
CA TRP A 20 7.76 -16.49 -12.01
C TRP A 20 7.90 -17.36 -10.77
N ARG A 21 7.80 -16.77 -9.57
CA ARG A 21 7.89 -17.51 -8.30
C ARG A 21 6.89 -18.67 -8.24
N ARG A 22 5.63 -18.39 -8.62
CA ARG A 22 4.58 -19.42 -8.67
C ARG A 22 4.86 -20.48 -9.72
N PHE A 23 5.27 -20.08 -10.92
CA PHE A 23 5.60 -20.99 -12.01
C PHE A 23 6.78 -21.90 -11.63
N LYS A 24 7.89 -21.33 -11.14
CA LYS A 24 9.09 -22.04 -10.68
C LYS A 24 8.75 -23.10 -9.64
N GLN A 25 7.94 -22.74 -8.62
CA GLN A 25 7.49 -23.68 -7.61
C GLN A 25 6.69 -24.85 -8.21
N LEU A 26 5.72 -24.57 -9.09
CA LEU A 26 4.93 -25.61 -9.75
C LEU A 26 5.78 -26.47 -10.69
N PHE A 27 6.77 -25.88 -11.34
CA PHE A 27 7.70 -26.55 -12.23
C PHE A 27 8.63 -27.51 -11.46
N GLU A 28 9.18 -27.09 -10.32
CA GLU A 28 9.99 -27.94 -9.44
C GLU A 28 9.18 -29.13 -8.91
N ILE A 29 7.94 -28.89 -8.48
CA ILE A 29 7.01 -29.96 -8.10
C ILE A 29 6.80 -30.94 -9.27
N TYR A 30 6.57 -30.41 -10.48
CA TYR A 30 6.42 -31.23 -11.67
C TYR A 30 7.68 -32.05 -11.99
N LEU A 31 8.88 -31.47 -11.91
CA LEU A 31 10.14 -32.17 -12.14
C LEU A 31 10.30 -33.37 -11.20
N ILE A 32 10.01 -33.18 -9.92
CA ILE A 32 10.07 -34.25 -8.91
C ILE A 32 9.01 -35.31 -9.21
N ALA A 33 7.74 -34.91 -9.35
CA ALA A 33 6.62 -35.84 -9.50
C ALA A 33 6.66 -36.63 -10.81
N SER A 34 7.27 -36.08 -11.86
CA SER A 34 7.47 -36.77 -13.16
C SER A 34 8.75 -37.59 -13.23
N GLY A 35 9.59 -37.59 -12.18
CA GLY A 35 10.89 -38.26 -12.17
C GLY A 35 11.93 -37.62 -13.08
N ASN A 36 11.69 -36.40 -13.56
CA ASN A 36 12.62 -35.65 -14.40
C ASN A 36 13.69 -34.91 -13.59
N GLU A 37 13.58 -34.90 -12.26
CA GLU A 37 14.57 -34.31 -11.35
C GLU A 37 15.97 -34.96 -11.48
N VAL A 38 16.07 -36.25 -11.80
CA VAL A 38 17.37 -36.93 -11.95
C VAL A 38 18.03 -36.73 -13.32
N LYS A 39 17.35 -36.05 -14.26
CA LYS A 39 17.87 -35.85 -15.62
C LYS A 39 19.01 -34.84 -15.65
N SER A 40 19.77 -34.86 -16.75
CA SER A 40 20.84 -33.90 -16.97
C SER A 40 20.31 -32.46 -16.97
N SER A 41 21.19 -31.54 -16.60
CA SER A 41 20.93 -30.10 -16.57
C SER A 41 20.35 -29.59 -17.90
N GLU A 42 20.96 -29.97 -19.02
CA GLU A 42 20.49 -29.59 -20.37
C GLU A 42 19.07 -30.06 -20.65
N VAL A 43 18.71 -31.27 -20.23
CA VAL A 43 17.35 -31.80 -20.41
C VAL A 43 16.35 -31.06 -19.50
N LYS A 44 16.74 -30.69 -18.28
CA LYS A 44 15.89 -29.87 -17.40
C LYS A 44 15.63 -28.49 -18.01
N VAL A 45 16.62 -27.88 -18.66
CA VAL A 45 16.44 -26.61 -19.40
C VAL A 45 15.44 -26.79 -20.54
N ALA A 46 15.57 -27.85 -21.34
CA ALA A 46 14.61 -28.12 -22.42
C ALA A 46 13.17 -28.32 -21.89
N ILE A 47 13.02 -29.06 -20.79
CA ILE A 47 11.71 -29.27 -20.13
C ILE A 47 11.16 -27.95 -19.59
N LEU A 48 12.01 -27.09 -19.01
CA LEU A 48 11.64 -25.76 -18.51
C LEU A 48 11.10 -24.88 -19.63
N LEU A 49 11.84 -24.75 -20.73
CA LEU A 49 11.45 -23.91 -21.87
C LEU A 49 10.16 -24.41 -22.52
N ASN A 50 10.01 -25.73 -22.66
CA ASN A 50 8.78 -26.33 -23.16
C ASN A 50 7.57 -26.06 -22.24
N ALA A 51 7.75 -26.17 -20.91
CA ALA A 51 6.69 -25.91 -19.95
C ALA A 51 6.35 -24.43 -19.81
N ALA A 52 7.35 -23.54 -19.94
CA ALA A 52 7.20 -22.10 -19.78
C ALA A 52 6.51 -21.45 -20.99
N GLY A 53 6.68 -22.02 -22.20
CA GLY A 53 5.99 -21.60 -23.42
C GLY A 53 6.80 -20.65 -24.30
N GLU A 54 6.25 -20.30 -25.46
CA GLU A 54 6.94 -19.57 -26.54
C GLU A 54 7.50 -18.22 -26.08
N GLU A 55 6.73 -17.42 -25.32
CA GLU A 55 7.19 -16.13 -24.81
C GLU A 55 8.43 -16.26 -23.90
N ALA A 56 8.52 -17.34 -23.13
CA ALA A 56 9.69 -17.63 -22.31
C ALA A 56 10.90 -18.04 -23.14
N VAL A 57 10.70 -18.71 -24.27
CA VAL A 57 11.77 -19.02 -25.24
C VAL A 57 12.32 -17.74 -25.86
N GLU A 58 11.46 -16.80 -26.22
CA GLU A 58 11.87 -15.48 -26.73
C GLU A 58 12.70 -14.73 -25.67
N VAL A 59 12.24 -14.70 -24.42
CA VAL A 59 12.99 -14.12 -23.29
C VAL A 59 14.34 -14.81 -23.11
N PHE A 60 14.37 -16.14 -23.12
CA PHE A 60 15.62 -16.92 -23.00
C PHE A 60 16.62 -16.57 -24.10
N ASN A 61 16.16 -16.33 -25.32
CA ASN A 61 17.02 -15.94 -26.44
C ASN A 61 17.70 -14.58 -26.22
N THR A 62 17.11 -13.69 -25.42
CA THR A 62 17.71 -12.40 -25.03
C THR A 62 18.81 -12.52 -23.97
N PHE A 63 18.93 -13.67 -23.29
CA PHE A 63 19.92 -13.84 -22.24
C PHE A 63 21.34 -13.90 -22.82
N ASN A 64 22.23 -13.08 -22.26
CA ASN A 64 23.65 -13.06 -22.59
C ASN A 64 24.40 -14.18 -21.86
N LEU A 65 24.03 -15.43 -22.16
CA LEU A 65 24.61 -16.65 -21.63
C LEU A 65 25.54 -17.30 -22.66
N SER A 66 26.66 -17.87 -22.20
CA SER A 66 27.52 -18.70 -23.06
C SER A 66 26.80 -20.00 -23.47
N ALA A 67 27.32 -20.69 -24.50
CA ALA A 67 26.75 -21.96 -24.94
C ALA A 67 26.69 -23.01 -23.83
N GLU A 68 27.66 -23.00 -22.91
CA GLU A 68 27.70 -23.90 -21.76
C GLU A 68 26.68 -23.48 -20.70
N ASP A 69 26.59 -22.18 -20.39
CA ASP A 69 25.65 -21.67 -19.39
C ASP A 69 24.18 -21.83 -19.83
N ARG A 70 23.91 -21.85 -21.14
CA ARG A 70 22.58 -22.13 -21.69
C ARG A 70 22.12 -23.56 -21.41
N LYS A 71 23.03 -24.48 -21.07
CA LYS A 71 22.74 -25.87 -20.69
C LYS A 71 22.70 -26.08 -19.18
N ASP A 72 23.08 -25.06 -18.41
CA ASP A 72 23.12 -25.07 -16.95
C ASP A 72 21.77 -24.60 -16.39
N PHE A 73 21.04 -25.53 -15.79
CA PHE A 73 19.68 -25.33 -15.30
C PHE A 73 19.62 -24.23 -14.26
N ASP A 74 20.56 -24.22 -13.32
CA ASP A 74 20.58 -23.25 -12.23
C ASP A 74 20.91 -21.86 -12.77
N LYS A 75 21.82 -21.74 -13.74
CA LYS A 75 22.13 -20.45 -14.37
C LYS A 75 20.97 -19.90 -15.18
N VAL A 76 20.25 -20.76 -15.90
CA VAL A 76 19.06 -20.38 -16.69
C VAL A 76 17.93 -19.94 -15.76
N VAL A 77 17.62 -20.71 -14.72
CA VAL A 77 16.62 -20.34 -13.70
C VAL A 77 16.96 -19.01 -13.05
N ASN A 78 18.23 -18.78 -12.70
CA ASN A 78 18.69 -17.50 -12.13
C ASN A 78 18.53 -16.32 -13.09
N HIS A 79 18.68 -16.51 -14.39
CA HIS A 79 18.46 -15.44 -15.37
C HIS A 79 16.98 -15.10 -15.52
N PHE A 80 16.11 -16.11 -15.57
CA PHE A 80 14.66 -15.86 -15.54
C PHE A 80 14.25 -15.15 -14.24
N GLU A 81 14.80 -15.53 -13.10
CA GLU A 81 14.52 -14.90 -11.82
C GLU A 81 14.93 -13.41 -11.81
N LYS A 82 16.10 -13.09 -12.35
CA LYS A 82 16.56 -11.70 -12.53
C LYS A 82 15.75 -10.91 -13.55
N PHE A 83 15.34 -11.55 -14.65
CA PHE A 83 14.54 -10.90 -15.70
C PHE A 83 13.14 -10.55 -15.20
N THR A 84 12.49 -11.51 -14.53
CA THR A 84 11.11 -11.40 -14.05
C THR A 84 11.00 -10.61 -12.76
N THR A 85 12.11 -10.40 -12.04
CA THR A 85 12.20 -9.49 -10.91
C THR A 85 12.73 -8.14 -11.41
N PRO A 86 11.86 -7.18 -11.79
CA PRO A 86 12.34 -5.82 -12.03
C PRO A 86 13.14 -5.38 -10.81
N LYS A 87 14.28 -4.69 -11.04
CA LYS A 87 15.03 -4.05 -9.95
C LYS A 87 14.05 -3.23 -9.14
N ARG A 88 13.65 -3.75 -7.97
CA ARG A 88 12.75 -3.06 -7.08
C ARG A 88 13.42 -1.76 -6.72
N ASN A 89 12.75 -0.64 -7.00
CA ASN A 89 13.23 0.62 -6.53
C ASN A 89 12.87 0.71 -5.04
N VAL A 90 13.81 0.30 -4.19
CA VAL A 90 13.67 0.33 -2.73
C VAL A 90 13.19 1.70 -2.23
N VAL A 91 13.58 2.78 -2.90
CA VAL A 91 13.11 4.15 -2.57
C VAL A 91 11.61 4.28 -2.79
N VAL A 92 11.08 3.74 -3.89
CA VAL A 92 9.63 3.75 -4.18
C VAL A 92 8.88 2.87 -3.17
N GLU A 93 9.39 1.68 -2.88
CA GLU A 93 8.76 0.76 -1.91
C GLU A 93 8.70 1.40 -0.50
N ARG A 94 9.80 2.01 -0.06
CA ARG A 94 9.85 2.76 1.20
C ARG A 94 8.94 3.99 1.18
N PHE A 95 8.81 4.67 0.04
CA PHE A 95 7.89 5.79 -0.13
C PHE A 95 6.42 5.36 0.00
N ILE A 96 6.05 4.20 -0.57
CA ILE A 96 4.70 3.63 -0.44
C ILE A 96 4.45 3.19 1.02
N PHE A 97 5.39 2.46 1.62
CA PHE A 97 5.31 2.05 3.02
C PHE A 97 5.11 3.25 3.96
N ASN A 98 5.87 4.33 3.76
CA ASN A 98 5.80 5.51 4.62
C ASN A 98 4.56 6.37 4.41
N GLN A 99 3.83 6.21 3.31
CA GLN A 99 2.53 6.86 3.08
C GLN A 99 1.36 6.09 3.66
N ARG A 100 1.56 4.83 4.08
CA ARG A 100 0.47 4.01 4.58
C ARG A 100 -0.02 4.51 5.94
N CYS A 101 -1.27 4.96 5.97
CA CYS A 101 -2.04 5.32 7.17
C CYS A 101 -3.32 4.49 7.21
N GLN A 102 -3.87 4.24 8.40
CA GLN A 102 -5.14 3.55 8.58
C GLN A 102 -6.28 4.38 7.98
N GLU A 103 -7.03 3.78 7.06
CA GLU A 103 -8.14 4.44 6.37
C GLU A 103 -9.38 4.54 7.27
N GLU A 104 -10.30 5.44 6.94
CA GLU A 104 -11.57 5.55 7.67
C GLU A 104 -12.39 4.25 7.53
N GLY A 105 -12.82 3.69 8.67
CA GLY A 105 -13.55 2.42 8.71
C GLY A 105 -12.67 1.17 8.51
N GLU A 106 -11.37 1.32 8.26
CA GLU A 106 -10.45 0.19 8.19
C GLU A 106 -10.18 -0.38 9.59
N THR A 107 -10.33 -1.70 9.74
CA THR A 107 -9.94 -2.40 10.97
C THR A 107 -8.43 -2.37 11.18
N PHE A 108 -7.99 -2.25 12.42
CA PHE A 108 -6.58 -2.20 12.80
C PHE A 108 -5.79 -3.41 12.30
N ASP A 109 -6.39 -4.60 12.28
CA ASP A 109 -5.73 -5.83 11.80
C ASP A 109 -5.40 -5.79 10.30
N VAL A 110 -6.29 -5.20 9.48
CA VAL A 110 -6.03 -5.04 8.03
C VAL A 110 -4.91 -4.04 7.80
N PHE A 111 -4.91 -2.91 8.52
CA PHE A 111 -3.85 -1.92 8.47
C PHE A 111 -2.48 -2.52 8.81
N VAL A 112 -2.37 -3.25 9.92
CA VAL A 112 -1.11 -3.91 10.34
C VAL A 112 -0.70 -4.99 9.35
N MET A 113 -1.64 -5.78 8.84
CA MET A 113 -1.36 -6.81 7.83
C MET A 113 -0.72 -6.19 6.58
N ASP A 114 -1.24 -5.06 6.10
CA ASP A 114 -0.70 -4.41 4.91
C ASP A 114 0.66 -3.79 5.16
N LEU A 115 0.90 -3.19 6.32
CA LEU A 115 2.25 -2.74 6.71
C LEU A 115 3.26 -3.90 6.71
N LYS A 116 2.87 -5.06 7.25
CA LYS A 116 3.70 -6.28 7.24
C LYS A 116 3.93 -6.84 5.83
N LYS A 117 3.05 -6.56 4.86
CA LYS A 117 3.29 -6.91 3.45
C LYS A 117 4.26 -5.93 2.81
N LEU A 118 4.03 -4.63 2.97
CA LEU A 118 4.82 -3.56 2.36
C LEU A 118 6.27 -3.55 2.85
N VAL A 119 6.52 -3.81 4.14
CA VAL A 119 7.89 -3.79 4.68
C VAL A 119 8.81 -4.83 4.02
N LYS A 120 8.25 -5.94 3.50
CA LYS A 120 9.02 -7.05 2.89
C LYS A 120 9.77 -6.62 1.63
N SER A 121 9.31 -5.59 0.92
CA SER A 121 9.97 -5.05 -0.28
C SER A 121 10.87 -3.85 0.02
N CYS A 122 10.95 -3.40 1.27
CA CYS A 122 11.66 -2.18 1.65
C CYS A 122 13.13 -2.39 2.05
N GLU A 123 13.60 -3.63 2.12
CA GLU A 123 15.00 -3.99 2.48
C GLU A 123 15.48 -3.32 3.79
N PHE A 124 14.65 -3.33 4.84
CA PHE A 124 15.04 -2.83 6.16
C PHE A 124 15.85 -3.84 7.00
N GLY A 125 15.96 -5.09 6.53
CA GLY A 125 16.68 -6.15 7.24
C GLY A 125 16.12 -6.35 8.65
N ASP A 126 17.02 -6.42 9.63
CA ASP A 126 16.70 -6.65 11.04
C ASP A 126 15.88 -5.51 11.67
N GLN A 127 15.78 -4.35 11.02
CA GLN A 127 14.97 -3.22 11.50
C GLN A 127 13.49 -3.32 11.12
N SER A 128 13.09 -4.35 10.35
CA SER A 128 11.71 -4.48 9.82
C SER A 128 10.63 -4.30 10.90
N ASP A 129 10.80 -4.90 12.08
CA ASP A 129 9.80 -4.79 13.14
C ASP A 129 9.74 -3.39 13.77
N SER A 130 10.90 -2.76 13.97
CA SER A 130 10.98 -1.39 14.49
C SER A 130 10.33 -0.37 13.57
N VAL A 131 10.56 -0.47 12.26
CA VAL A 131 9.95 0.46 11.30
C VAL A 131 8.46 0.22 11.13
N VAL A 132 7.99 -1.03 11.20
CA VAL A 132 6.55 -1.33 11.20
C VAL A 132 5.89 -0.75 12.45
N ARG A 133 6.49 -0.93 13.63
CA ARG A 133 6.01 -0.32 14.87
C ARG A 133 5.90 1.20 14.73
N ASP A 134 6.96 1.87 14.27
CA ASP A 134 6.97 3.33 14.13
C ASP A 134 5.90 3.79 13.13
N ARG A 135 5.71 3.02 12.05
CA ARG A 135 4.69 3.31 11.03
C ARG A 135 3.27 3.10 11.56
N ILE A 136 3.03 2.11 12.43
CA ILE A 136 1.76 1.93 13.14
C ILE A 136 1.47 3.17 13.98
N VAL A 137 2.42 3.62 14.80
CA VAL A 137 2.23 4.79 15.68
C VAL A 137 1.93 6.04 14.86
N LEU A 138 2.69 6.28 13.79
CA LEU A 138 2.50 7.46 12.94
C LEU A 138 1.25 7.39 12.04
N GLY A 139 0.78 6.19 11.70
CA GLY A 139 -0.29 5.98 10.72
C GLY A 139 -1.65 5.57 11.29
N VAL A 140 -1.76 5.30 12.59
CA VAL A 140 -3.03 4.90 13.21
C VAL A 140 -4.04 6.04 13.18
N GLY A 141 -5.30 5.76 12.83
CA GLY A 141 -6.35 6.77 12.70
C GLY A 141 -6.92 7.25 14.04
N ASP A 142 -6.73 6.48 15.11
CA ASP A 142 -7.20 6.79 16.45
C ASP A 142 -6.17 7.61 17.25
N ALA A 143 -6.43 8.91 17.39
CA ALA A 143 -5.56 9.83 18.12
C ALA A 143 -5.34 9.43 19.59
N SER A 144 -6.35 8.85 20.25
CA SER A 144 -6.20 8.43 21.66
C SER A 144 -5.29 7.21 21.79
N LEU A 145 -5.38 6.29 20.83
CA LEU A 145 -4.49 5.14 20.73
C LEU A 145 -3.06 5.58 20.41
N GLN A 146 -2.87 6.51 19.47
CA GLN A 146 -1.57 7.09 19.15
C GLN A 146 -0.92 7.71 20.40
N GLU A 147 -1.65 8.54 21.13
CA GLU A 147 -1.17 9.16 22.37
C GLU A 147 -0.81 8.11 23.43
N ARG A 148 -1.59 7.03 23.53
CA ARG A 148 -1.28 5.91 24.45
C ARG A 148 0.00 5.18 24.05
N MET A 149 0.21 4.92 22.76
CA MET A 149 1.44 4.30 22.25
C MET A 149 2.67 5.18 22.52
N LEU A 150 2.56 6.50 22.33
CA LEU A 150 3.65 7.46 22.56
C LEU A 150 4.07 7.59 24.04
N ARG A 151 3.26 7.08 24.99
CA ARG A 151 3.58 7.07 26.42
C ARG A 151 4.34 5.81 26.88
N GLU A 152 4.40 4.78 26.05
CA GLU A 152 5.15 3.54 26.35
C GLU A 152 6.64 3.77 26.00
N SER A 153 7.53 3.77 27.00
CA SER A 153 8.96 4.06 26.80
C SER A 153 9.67 3.03 25.91
N ASP A 154 9.29 1.75 26.07
CA ASP A 154 9.90 0.61 25.39
C ASP A 154 8.84 -0.13 24.56
N LEU A 155 8.14 0.61 23.71
CA LEU A 155 7.11 0.04 22.85
C LEU A 155 7.73 -0.98 21.87
N SER A 156 7.34 -2.25 21.98
CA SER A 156 7.62 -3.28 20.99
C SER A 156 6.55 -3.33 19.89
N LEU A 157 6.84 -4.00 18.77
CA LEU A 157 5.85 -4.22 17.71
C LEU A 157 4.64 -5.02 18.23
N GLU A 158 4.89 -6.09 18.97
CA GLU A 158 3.86 -6.94 19.57
C GLU A 158 2.97 -6.11 20.50
N ARG A 159 3.59 -5.29 21.35
CA ARG A 159 2.87 -4.42 22.27
C ARG A 159 2.00 -3.40 21.54
N ALA A 160 2.52 -2.78 20.47
CA ALA A 160 1.75 -1.85 19.64
C ALA A 160 0.53 -2.54 19.01
N ILE A 161 0.70 -3.78 18.53
CA ILE A 161 -0.40 -4.56 17.94
C ILE A 161 -1.47 -4.89 18.99
N ASP A 162 -1.06 -5.33 20.18
CA ASP A 162 -1.99 -5.65 21.27
C ASP A 162 -2.78 -4.43 21.76
N LEU A 163 -2.11 -3.27 21.88
CA LEU A 163 -2.76 -2.01 22.22
C LEU A 163 -3.82 -1.63 21.19
N GLY A 164 -3.51 -1.76 19.90
CA GLY A 164 -4.45 -1.43 18.83
C GLY A 164 -5.67 -2.34 18.80
N LYS A 165 -5.47 -3.66 18.88
CA LYS A 165 -6.57 -4.63 18.99
C LYS A 165 -7.45 -4.38 20.21
N THR A 166 -6.84 -4.11 21.36
CA THR A 166 -7.57 -3.83 22.61
C THR A 166 -8.41 -2.55 22.51
N ALA A 167 -7.86 -1.51 21.89
CA ALA A 167 -8.57 -0.24 21.70
C ALA A 167 -9.77 -0.41 20.75
N GLU A 168 -9.60 -1.12 19.64
CA GLU A 168 -10.69 -1.41 18.69
C GLU A 168 -11.83 -2.20 19.37
N LEU A 169 -11.49 -3.30 20.07
CA LEU A 169 -12.47 -4.09 20.82
C LEU A 169 -13.20 -3.27 21.89
N SER A 170 -12.49 -2.37 22.57
CA SER A 170 -13.07 -1.51 23.61
C SER A 170 -14.08 -0.51 23.02
N LYS A 171 -13.79 0.05 21.84
CA LYS A 171 -14.73 0.94 21.12
C LYS A 171 -15.99 0.21 20.68
N ILE A 172 -15.86 -0.98 20.10
CA ILE A 172 -17.00 -1.81 19.70
C ILE A 172 -17.89 -2.13 20.90
N ARG A 173 -17.28 -2.51 22.03
CA ARG A 173 -18.01 -2.80 23.28
C ARG A 173 -18.70 -1.55 23.84
N ALA A 174 -18.02 -0.41 23.87
CA ALA A 174 -18.60 0.84 24.36
C ALA A 174 -19.81 1.27 23.53
N GLN A 175 -19.74 1.15 22.19
CA GLN A 175 -20.88 1.41 21.30
C GLN A 175 -22.05 0.46 21.54
N THR A 176 -21.77 -0.82 21.79
CA THR A 176 -22.81 -1.83 22.10
C THR A 176 -23.50 -1.54 23.43
N VAL A 177 -22.75 -1.13 24.45
CA VAL A 177 -23.28 -0.82 25.80
C VAL A 177 -24.05 0.51 25.79
N GLN A 178 -23.57 1.53 25.10
CA GLN A 178 -24.26 2.82 25.00
C GLN A 178 -25.54 2.76 24.14
N GLY A 179 -25.62 1.83 23.19
CA GLY A 179 -26.84 1.52 22.45
C GLY A 179 -27.93 0.84 23.30
N GLN A 180 -27.56 0.31 24.47
CA GLN A 180 -28.48 -0.22 25.48
C GLN A 180 -28.75 0.84 26.56
N ASN A 181 -29.46 1.91 26.22
CA ASN A 181 -30.11 2.73 27.25
C ASN A 181 -31.22 1.89 27.87
N VAL A 182 -30.96 1.38 29.07
CA VAL A 182 -31.92 0.65 29.88
C VAL A 182 -32.90 1.67 30.43
N ASP A 183 -34.15 1.65 29.95
CA ASP A 183 -35.25 2.42 30.52
C ASP A 183 -35.35 2.13 32.03
N PHE A 184 -34.96 3.10 32.84
CA PHE A 184 -35.12 3.06 34.29
C PHE A 184 -36.60 3.27 34.63
N VAL A 185 -37.41 2.21 34.56
CA VAL A 185 -38.79 2.23 35.06
C VAL A 185 -38.80 1.86 36.54
N GLY A 186 -39.29 2.80 37.35
CA GLY A 186 -39.34 2.71 38.79
C GLY A 186 -40.13 1.52 39.34
N ARG A 187 -39.74 1.13 40.57
CA ARG A 187 -40.40 0.14 41.45
C ARG A 187 -41.92 0.11 41.28
N ARG A 188 -42.46 -1.04 40.87
CA ARG A 188 -43.66 -1.63 41.49
C ARG A 188 -43.51 -3.15 41.59
N SER A 189 -43.80 -3.63 42.79
CA SER A 189 -43.82 -5.01 43.24
C SER A 189 -44.87 -5.83 42.46
N GLY A 190 -44.53 -7.04 42.02
CA GLY A 190 -45.50 -7.97 41.43
C GLY A 190 -44.91 -9.25 40.86
N ALA A 191 -44.97 -10.32 41.66
CA ALA A 191 -44.98 -11.76 41.34
C ALA A 191 -44.16 -12.30 40.14
N GLN A 192 -43.15 -13.12 40.46
CA GLN A 192 -42.46 -14.02 39.52
C GLN A 192 -43.40 -15.11 38.97
N LYS A 193 -43.31 -15.36 37.66
CA LYS A 193 -43.68 -16.64 37.01
C LYS A 193 -42.47 -17.19 36.25
N PRO A 194 -42.26 -18.52 36.22
CA PRO A 194 -41.02 -19.11 35.73
C PRO A 194 -40.95 -19.22 34.20
N LEU A 195 -39.71 -19.31 33.72
CA LEU A 195 -39.26 -19.35 32.34
C LEU A 195 -39.89 -20.48 31.51
N SER A 196 -40.34 -20.12 30.30
CA SER A 196 -40.57 -21.04 29.18
C SER A 196 -39.52 -20.77 28.11
N SER A 197 -38.63 -21.74 27.89
CA SER A 197 -37.68 -21.81 26.79
C SER A 197 -38.38 -21.57 25.44
N ARG A 198 -37.91 -20.59 24.67
CA ARG A 198 -38.25 -20.45 23.25
C ARG A 198 -36.97 -20.53 22.43
N GLU A 199 -36.99 -21.51 21.54
CA GLU A 199 -35.95 -21.87 20.58
C GLU A 199 -35.62 -20.70 19.64
N ALA A 200 -34.34 -20.55 19.31
CA ALA A 200 -33.84 -19.59 18.35
C ALA A 200 -34.24 -20.01 16.92
N LYS A 201 -34.84 -19.09 16.16
CA LYS A 201 -34.93 -19.21 14.69
C LYS A 201 -33.64 -18.67 14.05
N PRO A 202 -33.11 -19.32 13.00
CA PRO A 202 -31.88 -18.88 12.36
C PRO A 202 -32.13 -17.63 11.49
N LEU A 203 -31.23 -16.66 11.60
CA LEU A 203 -31.19 -15.49 10.72
C LEU A 203 -30.70 -15.92 9.33
N SER A 204 -31.56 -15.74 8.32
CA SER A 204 -31.20 -15.83 6.91
C SER A 204 -30.26 -14.68 6.53
N VAL A 205 -29.11 -15.02 5.95
CA VAL A 205 -28.15 -14.07 5.37
C VAL A 205 -28.80 -13.40 4.15
N VAL A 206 -29.08 -12.09 4.26
CA VAL A 206 -29.39 -11.24 3.11
C VAL A 206 -28.11 -10.49 2.76
N SER A 207 -27.48 -10.86 1.65
CA SER A 207 -26.41 -10.09 1.02
C SER A 207 -27.02 -8.90 0.28
N ALA A 208 -26.77 -7.69 0.76
CA ALA A 208 -27.02 -6.47 -0.01
C ALA A 208 -25.74 -6.07 -0.79
N PRO A 209 -25.86 -5.62 -2.05
CA PRO A 209 -24.73 -5.34 -2.93
C PRO A 209 -24.00 -4.05 -2.55
N TYR A 210 -22.67 -4.07 -2.67
CA TYR A 210 -21.78 -2.94 -2.44
C TYR A 210 -21.73 -2.05 -3.69
N ASP A 211 -22.37 -0.89 -3.64
CA ASP A 211 -22.28 0.13 -4.68
C ASP A 211 -20.99 0.98 -4.51
N ARG A 212 -20.23 1.03 -5.60
CA ARG A 212 -18.95 1.73 -5.75
C ARG A 212 -19.24 3.17 -6.23
N ALA A 213 -19.22 4.17 -5.34
CA ALA A 213 -19.11 5.58 -5.75
C ALA A 213 -18.69 6.52 -4.60
N ALA A 214 -17.78 7.44 -4.94
CA ALA A 214 -17.42 8.70 -4.27
C ALA A 214 -16.52 8.64 -3.02
N VAL A 215 -15.21 8.48 -3.26
CA VAL A 215 -14.17 9.09 -2.42
C VAL A 215 -14.08 10.56 -2.81
N THR A 216 -14.68 11.45 -2.02
CA THR A 216 -14.37 12.88 -2.10
C THR A 216 -13.28 13.17 -1.07
N ASN A 217 -12.07 13.48 -1.55
CA ASN A 217 -10.93 13.90 -0.75
C ASN A 217 -11.28 15.15 0.07
N ASP A 218 -11.65 14.96 1.34
CA ASP A 218 -11.87 16.07 2.27
C ASP A 218 -10.54 16.52 2.90
N PHE A 219 -10.00 17.62 2.37
CA PHE A 219 -8.77 18.26 2.85
C PHE A 219 -9.00 19.13 4.11
N SER A 220 -10.21 19.12 4.69
CA SER A 220 -10.54 19.92 5.88
C SER A 220 -9.62 19.64 7.07
N TRP A 221 -9.10 18.42 7.19
CA TRP A 221 -8.14 18.07 8.26
C TRP A 221 -6.78 18.77 8.09
N PHE A 222 -6.32 18.95 6.85
CA PHE A 222 -5.05 19.62 6.54
C PHE A 222 -5.15 21.13 6.77
N ILE A 223 -6.29 21.74 6.40
CA ILE A 223 -6.60 23.15 6.72
C ILE A 223 -6.69 23.34 8.23
N ALA A 224 -7.33 22.42 8.96
CA ALA A 224 -7.39 22.45 10.42
C ALA A 224 -5.99 22.28 11.07
N LEU A 225 -5.10 21.49 10.48
CA LEU A 225 -3.73 21.31 10.96
C LEU A 225 -2.88 22.59 10.79
N ILE A 226 -3.05 23.30 9.66
CA ILE A 226 -2.40 24.60 9.42
C ILE A 226 -2.92 25.66 10.40
N LEU A 227 -4.22 25.68 10.67
CA LEU A 227 -4.84 26.63 11.61
C LEU A 227 -4.52 26.30 13.08
N LYS A 228 -4.29 25.02 13.42
CA LYS A 228 -4.08 24.54 14.80
C LYS A 228 -2.61 24.53 15.24
N LYS A 229 -1.65 24.48 14.31
CA LYS A 229 -0.22 24.46 14.63
C LYS A 229 0.50 25.81 14.59
N GLY A 230 -0.16 26.91 14.22
CA GLY A 230 0.42 28.25 14.33
C GLY A 230 1.88 28.30 13.90
N LEU A 231 2.18 27.84 12.67
CA LEU A 231 3.48 28.07 12.06
C LEU A 231 3.64 29.59 11.97
N ASP A 232 4.39 30.15 12.92
CA ASP A 232 4.61 31.57 13.02
C ASP A 232 5.52 32.00 11.86
N LEU A 233 4.88 32.35 10.74
CA LEU A 233 5.52 32.88 9.53
C LEU A 233 6.31 34.17 9.81
N ARG A 234 6.19 34.78 11.00
CA ARG A 234 6.91 35.99 11.39
C ARG A 234 8.42 35.83 11.33
N ASP A 235 8.96 34.69 11.76
CA ASP A 235 10.41 34.48 11.78
C ASP A 235 11.01 34.21 10.39
N PHE A 236 10.23 33.61 9.49
CA PHE A 236 10.65 33.43 8.08
C PHE A 236 10.54 34.73 7.27
N ILE A 237 9.59 35.60 7.63
CA ILE A 237 9.34 36.89 6.96
C ILE A 237 10.39 37.96 7.36
N LEU A 238 11.07 37.84 8.50
CA LEU A 238 11.99 38.87 9.01
C LEU A 238 13.44 38.79 8.50
N SER A 239 13.80 37.81 7.67
CA SER A 239 15.09 37.79 6.98
C SER A 239 15.20 38.94 5.95
N LYS A 240 16.19 39.81 6.10
CA LYS A 240 16.31 41.14 5.46
C LYS A 240 16.74 41.18 3.97
N SER A 241 16.57 40.14 3.15
CA SER A 241 17.29 40.09 1.86
C SER A 241 16.47 40.08 0.56
N VAL A 242 15.14 40.29 0.56
CA VAL A 242 14.38 40.33 -0.71
C VAL A 242 13.18 41.29 -0.59
N THR A 243 13.04 42.22 -1.54
CA THR A 243 11.98 43.25 -1.58
C THR A 243 10.58 42.64 -1.58
N VAL A 244 9.67 43.26 -0.82
CA VAL A 244 8.28 42.84 -0.55
C VAL A 244 7.50 42.47 -1.81
N SER A 245 7.81 43.08 -2.95
CA SER A 245 7.19 42.79 -4.25
C SER A 245 7.47 41.35 -4.72
N LEU A 246 8.70 40.84 -4.61
CA LEU A 246 9.03 39.48 -5.05
C LEU A 246 8.34 38.43 -4.17
N ARG A 247 8.14 38.75 -2.88
CA ARG A 247 7.47 37.87 -1.91
C ARG A 247 5.98 37.72 -2.17
N LEU A 248 5.30 38.81 -2.54
CA LEU A 248 3.89 38.75 -2.94
C LEU A 248 3.72 37.98 -4.25
N THR A 249 4.60 38.18 -5.22
CA THR A 249 4.53 37.50 -6.52
C THR A 249 4.73 35.99 -6.39
N ILE A 250 5.68 35.55 -5.55
CA ILE A 250 5.90 34.11 -5.29
C ILE A 250 4.70 33.50 -4.55
N LEU A 251 4.12 34.20 -3.57
CA LEU A 251 2.94 33.69 -2.84
C LEU A 251 1.69 33.61 -3.73
N LEU A 252 1.44 34.63 -4.54
CA LEU A 252 0.34 34.62 -5.51
C LEU A 252 0.55 33.51 -6.54
N PHE A 253 1.78 33.32 -7.01
CA PHE A 253 2.14 32.25 -7.94
C PHE A 253 1.92 30.85 -7.35
N PHE A 254 2.35 30.59 -6.11
CA PHE A 254 2.09 29.30 -5.45
C PHE A 254 0.60 29.07 -5.19
N THR A 255 -0.16 30.12 -4.85
CA THR A 255 -1.61 30.01 -4.64
C THR A 255 -2.34 29.70 -5.94
N ILE A 256 -1.91 30.29 -7.06
CA ILE A 256 -2.43 29.99 -8.39
C ILE A 256 -2.01 28.58 -8.81
N LEU A 257 -0.76 28.17 -8.58
CA LEU A 257 -0.24 26.84 -8.90
C LEU A 257 -1.03 25.74 -8.17
N VAL A 258 -1.32 25.92 -6.88
CA VAL A 258 -2.11 24.98 -6.09
C VAL A 258 -3.56 24.92 -6.59
N LYS A 259 -4.18 26.07 -6.88
CA LYS A 259 -5.54 26.09 -7.46
C LYS A 259 -5.59 25.47 -8.87
N PHE A 260 -4.55 25.64 -9.68
CA PHE A 260 -4.48 25.11 -11.03
C PHE A 260 -4.22 23.59 -11.03
N THR A 261 -3.37 23.10 -10.13
CA THR A 261 -3.07 21.66 -9.99
C THR A 261 -4.27 20.90 -9.42
N VAL A 262 -4.97 21.48 -8.44
CA VAL A 262 -6.20 20.90 -7.87
C VAL A 262 -7.39 21.00 -8.84
N GLY A 263 -7.45 22.06 -9.66
CA GLY A 263 -8.48 22.19 -10.69
C GLY A 263 -8.30 21.27 -11.91
N PHE A 264 -7.09 20.80 -12.18
CA PHE A 264 -6.77 20.00 -13.38
C PHE A 264 -7.20 18.53 -13.27
N GLU A 265 -7.41 18.00 -12.06
CA GLU A 265 -7.96 16.64 -11.88
C GLU A 265 -9.46 16.55 -12.18
N ILE A 266 -10.15 17.68 -12.35
CA ILE A 266 -11.62 17.72 -12.47
C ILE A 266 -12.10 17.79 -13.94
N TYR A 267 -11.26 18.21 -14.89
CA TYR A 267 -11.69 18.37 -16.30
C TYR A 267 -10.69 17.77 -17.29
N ASN A 268 -11.05 16.63 -17.90
CA ASN A 268 -10.36 16.02 -19.04
C ASN A 268 -10.30 17.02 -20.22
N PHE A 269 -9.15 17.66 -20.44
CA PHE A 269 -8.96 18.61 -21.53
C PHE A 269 -7.81 18.25 -22.48
N ASN A 270 -8.00 18.58 -23.75
CA ASN A 270 -7.24 18.15 -24.93
C ASN A 270 -5.71 18.36 -24.83
N PHE A 271 -4.93 17.33 -25.18
CA PHE A 271 -3.46 17.25 -25.05
C PHE A 271 -2.69 18.42 -25.69
N LYS A 272 -3.26 19.04 -26.73
CA LYS A 272 -2.68 20.20 -27.43
C LYS A 272 -2.61 21.47 -26.58
N ILE A 273 -3.56 21.69 -25.67
CA ILE A 273 -3.58 22.89 -24.82
C ILE A 273 -2.57 22.77 -23.69
N ARG A 274 -2.36 21.55 -23.17
CA ARG A 274 -1.35 21.26 -22.16
C ARG A 274 0.06 21.60 -22.65
N TYR A 275 0.39 21.21 -23.88
CA TYR A 275 1.70 21.51 -24.48
C TYR A 275 1.94 23.02 -24.68
N ILE A 276 0.90 23.77 -25.05
CA ILE A 276 0.98 25.23 -25.23
C ILE A 276 1.19 25.92 -23.87
N LEU A 277 0.47 25.48 -22.83
CA LEU A 277 0.60 26.04 -21.48
C LEU A 277 1.96 25.71 -20.84
N ASP A 278 2.47 24.49 -21.04
CA ASP A 278 3.80 24.10 -20.56
C ASP A 278 4.91 24.92 -21.27
N THR A 279 4.73 25.22 -22.56
CA THR A 279 5.69 26.06 -23.32
C THR A 279 5.64 27.52 -22.86
N ILE A 280 4.46 28.06 -22.58
CA ILE A 280 4.30 29.42 -22.01
C ILE A 280 4.88 29.48 -20.60
N PHE A 281 4.74 28.41 -19.81
CA PHE A 281 5.29 28.31 -18.46
C PHE A 281 6.82 28.30 -18.45
N ILE A 282 7.45 27.50 -19.32
CA ILE A 282 8.92 27.42 -19.43
C ILE A 282 9.51 28.75 -19.90
N THR A 283 8.89 29.41 -20.88
CA THR A 283 9.35 30.71 -21.39
C THR A 283 9.20 31.83 -20.36
N TYR A 284 8.11 31.83 -19.58
CA TYR A 284 7.92 32.79 -18.49
C TYR A 284 8.92 32.55 -17.34
N PHE A 285 9.27 31.29 -17.05
CA PHE A 285 10.26 30.94 -16.03
C PHE A 285 11.68 31.32 -16.44
N GLN A 286 12.05 31.16 -17.72
CA GLN A 286 13.32 31.65 -18.25
C GLN A 286 13.42 33.18 -18.19
N TYR A 287 12.33 33.90 -18.49
CA TYR A 287 12.29 35.36 -18.38
C TYR A 287 12.42 35.85 -16.92
N LEU A 288 11.79 35.15 -15.98
CA LEU A 288 11.88 35.49 -14.55
C LEU A 288 13.28 35.18 -13.97
N PHE A 289 13.93 34.12 -14.44
CA PHE A 289 15.30 33.75 -14.03
C PHE A 289 16.35 34.76 -14.53
N ILE A 290 16.17 35.33 -15.73
CA ILE A 290 17.02 36.40 -16.26
C ILE A 290 16.84 37.71 -15.47
N TYR A 291 15.69 37.94 -14.84
CA TYR A 291 15.40 39.16 -14.08
C TYR A 291 15.80 39.10 -12.59
N ILE A 292 16.16 37.90 -12.10
CA ILE A 292 16.53 37.64 -10.70
C ILE A 292 18.07 37.49 -10.53
N LEU A 293 18.82 37.29 -11.61
CA LEU A 293 20.29 37.35 -11.66
C LEU A 293 20.77 38.76 -12.01
#